data_AF-A0A5B6VUY0-F1
#
_entry.id   AF-A0A5B6VUY0-F1
#
_cell.length_a   1.000
_cell.length_b   1.000
_cell.length_c   1.000
_cell.angle_alpha   90.00
_cell.angle_beta   90.00
_cell.angle_gamma   90.00
#
_symmetry.space_group_name_H-M   'P 1'
#
loop_
_entity.id
_entity.type
_entity.pdbx_description
1 polymer ?
#
loop_
_entity_poly.entity_id
_entity_poly.type
_entity_poly.pdbx_seq_one_letter_code
_entity_poly.pdbx_strand_id
1 'polypeptide(L)'
;MTIHSVVIQKLLTTNAHIGRQVTTHHFKQFTYGFRNRQSIIDSDKTLICLRNALNFLSCLSRDPSSSFLFINTNPLFQPIINEMTSRVTSLSPERASSLWKMRGFLTNSCSPKKFRSRHKKLVFAPTKMPDCVVIFDTERKSSVFLEAERLGIPIVALVDSSMPWEYYKKVTYPIPANDSVQFVYLICNMITKCLMLEKKKDGAKGTGKKATIKVGFFSELWNDRDQVESTSESEGSASDEVLVVPYDNLAPMSCADIAESKQLLDKLVVVKYNGALGKNMGFGGPKSLIEVKNGSTPLDLIVNQIQSLNSKYGCNIPLLLMNPKNTHNDIVKALEKYSTLDVDIHPFEQGEHTQLESFVSEGGEDKWQSSKHGAHFLSLMNSGTLDVLLAQGKEYALVVNPDNVAGVVDPSDANHRHCLKTSLQITLKRWLNLKAIKRLVDTSALNLDNLSTLKLFENSIGISIPQSRFLPLNSTSDLFLLQSDLYSFTEGMFVRNDARVSPSDPSIALGPEFEKISDFKRRFETIPSIVKLDSLEVNGDVWFGADIVLKVSILLPLHQYLVRFGRECQEYVCLTWGKVVIDASPGLTLRIPGGVVLEDEEINDPTDI
;
A
#
# COMPACT_ATOMS: atom_id res chain seq x y z
N MET A 1 26.72 1.23 24.61
CA MET A 1 25.86 0.30 23.83
C MET A 1 24.57 1.02 23.46
N THR A 2 24.12 0.96 22.21
CA THR A 2 22.85 1.60 21.78
C THR A 2 21.65 0.83 22.36
N ILE A 3 20.50 1.49 22.55
CA ILE A 3 19.25 0.82 23.00
C ILE A 3 18.91 -0.35 22.07
N HIS A 4 19.13 -0.17 20.77
CA HIS A 4 18.97 -1.22 19.77
C HIS A 4 19.82 -2.45 20.12
N SER A 5 21.12 -2.28 20.37
CA SER A 5 22.02 -3.38 20.72
C SER A 5 21.61 -4.12 22.01
N VAL A 6 21.09 -3.41 23.02
CA VAL A 6 20.61 -4.01 24.28
C VAL A 6 19.37 -4.86 24.04
N VAL A 7 18.42 -4.38 23.22
CA VAL A 7 17.20 -5.13 22.90
C VAL A 7 17.51 -6.35 22.05
N ILE A 8 18.36 -6.22 21.03
CA ILE A 8 18.83 -7.36 20.23
C ILE A 8 19.55 -8.38 21.11
N GLN A 9 20.43 -7.93 22.00
CA GLN A 9 21.08 -8.82 22.97
C GLN A 9 20.06 -9.56 23.82
N LYS A 10 18.97 -8.91 24.27
CA LYS A 10 17.92 -9.63 25.00
C LYS A 10 17.20 -10.66 24.14
N LEU A 11 16.81 -10.32 22.91
CA LEU A 11 16.18 -11.26 21.97
C LEU A 11 17.06 -12.49 21.76
N LEU A 12 18.37 -12.28 21.62
CA LEU A 12 19.34 -13.36 21.53
C LEU A 12 19.39 -14.20 22.82
N THR A 13 19.48 -13.58 24.00
CA THR A 13 19.50 -14.31 25.29
C THR A 13 18.23 -15.11 25.56
N THR A 14 17.08 -14.68 25.03
CA THR A 14 15.80 -15.40 25.16
C THR A 14 15.63 -16.54 24.16
N ASN A 15 16.62 -16.78 23.30
CA ASN A 15 16.58 -17.77 22.21
C ASN A 15 15.46 -17.51 21.17
N ALA A 16 15.05 -16.25 20.98
CA ALA A 16 14.00 -15.89 20.02
C ALA A 16 14.45 -16.12 18.57
N HIS A 17 15.75 -16.00 18.31
CA HIS A 17 16.38 -16.17 16.99
C HIS A 17 16.51 -17.64 16.54
N ILE A 18 16.30 -18.61 17.43
CA ILE A 18 16.51 -20.03 17.13
C ILE A 18 15.25 -20.61 16.49
N GLY A 19 15.16 -20.59 15.18
CA GLY A 19 14.06 -21.18 14.42
C GLY A 19 14.14 -22.71 14.30
N ARG A 20 13.09 -23.31 13.74
CA ARG A 20 13.00 -24.76 13.52
C ARG A 20 13.85 -25.20 12.32
N GLN A 21 14.03 -26.51 12.17
CA GLN A 21 14.79 -27.09 11.05
C GLN A 21 14.06 -26.93 9.71
N VAL A 22 12.72 -27.00 9.74
CA VAL A 22 11.88 -26.82 8.57
C VAL A 22 11.53 -25.34 8.43
N THR A 23 11.88 -24.75 7.29
CA THR A 23 11.56 -23.36 6.92
C THR A 23 10.64 -23.34 5.72
N THR A 24 9.48 -22.71 5.86
CA THR A 24 8.55 -22.48 4.76
C THR A 24 9.03 -21.32 3.87
N HIS A 25 8.61 -21.31 2.60
CA HIS A 25 9.05 -20.29 1.63
C HIS A 25 8.71 -18.86 2.05
N HIS A 26 7.52 -18.64 2.61
CA HIS A 26 7.06 -17.32 3.05
C HIS A 26 7.80 -16.83 4.31
N PHE A 27 8.41 -17.71 5.10
CA PHE A 27 9.17 -17.33 6.28
C PHE A 27 10.64 -16.95 5.94
N LYS A 28 11.10 -17.19 4.71
CA LYS A 28 12.46 -16.83 4.26
C LYS A 28 12.75 -15.34 4.42
N GLN A 29 11.74 -14.48 4.29
CA GLN A 29 11.90 -13.04 4.50
C GLN A 29 12.34 -12.66 5.92
N PHE A 30 12.04 -13.47 6.94
CA PHE A 30 12.46 -13.27 8.34
C PHE A 30 13.69 -14.10 8.71
N THR A 31 14.21 -14.88 7.78
CA THR A 31 15.35 -15.76 8.01
C THR A 31 16.64 -15.02 7.68
N TYR A 32 17.53 -14.89 8.66
CA TYR A 32 18.89 -14.36 8.47
C TYR A 32 19.78 -15.38 7.75
N GLY A 33 19.65 -16.66 8.13
CA GLY A 33 20.42 -17.75 7.54
C GLY A 33 20.16 -19.08 8.20
N PHE A 34 21.06 -20.05 8.01
CA PHE A 34 20.96 -21.39 8.57
C PHE A 34 22.24 -21.76 9.33
N ARG A 35 22.09 -22.38 10.51
CA ARG A 35 23.20 -22.92 11.31
C ARG A 35 22.80 -24.28 11.86
N ASN A 36 23.64 -25.30 11.65
CA ASN A 36 23.36 -26.68 12.08
C ASN A 36 21.96 -27.18 11.66
N ARG A 37 21.55 -26.86 10.43
CA ARG A 37 20.21 -27.15 9.86
C ARG A 37 19.03 -26.47 10.57
N GLN A 38 19.27 -25.57 11.54
CA GLN A 38 18.24 -24.71 12.12
C GLN A 38 18.22 -23.37 11.41
N SER A 39 17.03 -22.82 11.21
CA SER A 39 16.86 -21.45 10.72
C SER A 39 17.22 -20.45 11.80
N ILE A 40 18.00 -19.44 11.45
CA ILE A 40 18.27 -18.29 12.30
C ILE A 40 17.31 -17.19 11.89
N ILE A 41 16.43 -16.79 12.82
CA ILE A 41 15.48 -15.70 12.64
C ILE A 41 16.22 -14.39 12.86
N ASP A 42 16.02 -13.46 11.94
CA ASP A 42 16.58 -12.12 11.97
C ASP A 42 15.95 -11.32 13.13
N SER A 43 16.75 -11.05 14.17
CA SER A 43 16.28 -10.37 15.38
C SER A 43 15.89 -8.91 15.13
N ASP A 44 16.44 -8.26 14.10
CA ASP A 44 16.05 -6.90 13.72
C ASP A 44 14.63 -6.91 13.16
N LYS A 45 14.30 -7.91 12.33
CA LYS A 45 12.94 -8.11 11.82
C LYS A 45 11.97 -8.50 12.93
N THR A 46 12.38 -9.35 13.86
CA THR A 46 11.59 -9.64 15.07
C THR A 46 11.27 -8.36 15.84
N LEU A 47 12.26 -7.47 16.01
CA LEU A 47 12.08 -6.21 16.73
C LEU A 47 11.11 -5.25 16.02
N ILE A 48 11.21 -5.12 14.69
CA ILE A 48 10.31 -4.29 13.87
C ILE A 48 8.87 -4.81 14.00
N CYS A 49 8.66 -6.10 13.77
CA CYS A 49 7.36 -6.75 13.90
C CYS A 49 6.77 -6.62 15.32
N LEU A 50 7.60 -6.77 16.35
CA LEU A 50 7.19 -6.61 17.75
C LEU A 50 6.78 -5.17 18.06
N ARG A 51 7.49 -4.17 17.54
CA ARG A 51 7.11 -2.76 17.67
C ARG A 51 5.76 -2.47 17.01
N ASN A 52 5.54 -2.99 15.80
CA ASN A 52 4.29 -2.81 15.08
C ASN A 52 3.11 -3.44 15.84
N ALA A 53 3.30 -4.66 16.37
CA ALA A 53 2.30 -5.31 17.21
C ALA A 53 1.99 -4.52 18.51
N LEU A 54 3.02 -4.01 19.20
CA LEU A 54 2.85 -3.24 20.43
C LEU A 54 2.18 -1.88 20.19
N ASN A 55 2.49 -1.21 19.09
CA ASN A 55 1.85 0.04 18.67
C ASN A 55 0.37 -0.17 18.36
N PHE A 56 0.02 -1.28 17.72
CA PHE A 56 -1.37 -1.64 17.47
C PHE A 56 -2.14 -1.90 18.77
N LEU A 57 -1.57 -2.73 19.66
CA LEU A 57 -2.17 -3.03 20.96
C LEU A 57 -2.33 -1.78 21.83
N SER A 58 -1.34 -0.87 21.80
CA SER A 58 -1.42 0.39 22.55
C SER A 58 -2.52 1.31 22.01
N CYS A 59 -2.67 1.39 20.69
CA CYS A 59 -3.74 2.18 20.06
C CYS A 59 -5.13 1.64 20.44
N LEU A 60 -5.33 0.32 20.39
CA LEU A 60 -6.59 -0.30 20.83
C LEU A 60 -6.86 -0.05 22.32
N SER A 61 -5.82 -0.04 23.15
CA SER A 61 -5.96 0.09 24.60
C SER A 61 -6.41 1.48 25.09
N ARG A 62 -6.35 2.49 24.21
CA ARG A 62 -6.87 3.84 24.51
C ARG A 62 -8.39 3.85 24.69
N ASP A 63 -9.07 2.91 24.03
CA ASP A 63 -10.50 2.76 24.22
C ASP A 63 -10.75 1.93 25.48
N PRO A 64 -11.41 2.48 26.51
CA PRO A 64 -11.65 1.77 27.78
C PRO A 64 -12.60 0.58 27.63
N SER A 65 -13.27 0.46 26.48
CA SER A 65 -14.15 -0.65 26.13
C SER A 65 -13.45 -1.77 25.35
N SER A 66 -12.17 -1.59 25.00
CA SER A 66 -11.39 -2.54 24.22
C SER A 66 -11.21 -3.87 24.95
N SER A 67 -11.30 -4.96 24.18
CA SER A 67 -11.28 -6.32 24.68
C SER A 67 -10.24 -7.16 23.95
N PHE A 68 -9.23 -7.59 24.70
CA PHE A 68 -8.15 -8.43 24.19
C PHE A 68 -8.36 -9.88 24.62
N LEU A 69 -8.23 -10.81 23.68
CA LEU A 69 -8.28 -12.24 23.95
C LEU A 69 -6.90 -12.87 23.78
N PHE A 70 -6.32 -13.36 24.87
CA PHE A 70 -5.05 -14.08 24.85
C PHE A 70 -5.29 -15.58 24.72
N ILE A 71 -4.73 -16.18 23.67
CA ILE A 71 -4.89 -17.59 23.34
C ILE A 71 -3.53 -18.27 23.40
N ASN A 72 -3.52 -19.40 24.08
CA ASN A 72 -2.33 -20.20 24.28
C ASN A 72 -2.70 -21.66 24.53
N THR A 73 -2.07 -22.55 23.79
CA THR A 73 -2.18 -24.01 23.90
C THR A 73 -1.15 -24.60 24.86
N ASN A 74 0.03 -23.99 24.97
CA ASN A 74 1.13 -24.50 25.77
C ASN A 74 0.88 -24.27 27.29
N PRO A 75 0.79 -25.33 28.12
CA PRO A 75 0.54 -25.17 29.56
C PRO A 75 1.64 -24.38 30.28
N LEU A 76 2.86 -24.31 29.75
CA LEU A 76 3.97 -23.56 30.34
C LEU A 76 3.76 -22.04 30.31
N PHE A 77 3.05 -21.52 29.31
CA PHE A 77 2.81 -20.06 29.21
C PHE A 77 1.57 -19.61 30.00
N GLN A 78 0.70 -20.53 30.40
CA GLN A 78 -0.51 -20.23 31.18
C GLN A 78 -0.23 -19.43 32.46
N PRO A 79 0.70 -19.83 33.36
CA PRO A 79 0.97 -19.04 34.57
C PRO A 79 1.46 -17.62 34.24
N ILE A 80 2.30 -17.49 33.22
CA ILE A 80 2.83 -16.19 32.76
C ILE A 80 1.70 -15.29 32.26
N ILE A 81 0.84 -15.81 31.38
CA ILE A 81 -0.28 -15.05 30.81
C ILE A 81 -1.27 -14.66 31.91
N ASN A 82 -1.58 -15.56 32.85
CA ASN A 82 -2.49 -15.27 33.96
C ASN A 82 -1.94 -14.18 34.89
N GLU A 83 -0.64 -14.25 35.22
CA GLU A 83 0.02 -13.22 36.05
C GLU A 83 -0.01 -11.85 35.35
N MET A 84 0.23 -11.82 34.05
CA MET A 84 0.31 -10.58 33.27
C MET A 84 -1.07 -9.97 33.00
N THR A 85 -2.05 -10.80 32.68
CA THR A 85 -3.45 -10.36 32.49
C THR A 85 -4.08 -9.89 33.79
N SER A 86 -3.76 -10.51 34.93
CA SER A 86 -4.26 -10.05 36.24
C SER A 86 -3.80 -8.65 36.58
N ARG A 87 -2.54 -8.31 36.26
CA ARG A 87 -1.99 -6.96 36.48
C ARG A 87 -2.79 -5.90 35.71
N VAL A 88 -3.15 -6.14 34.44
CA VAL A 88 -3.78 -5.17 33.52
C VAL A 88 -5.26 -4.84 33.82
N THR A 89 -5.92 -5.48 34.78
CA THR A 89 -7.36 -5.72 34.76
C THR A 89 -8.32 -4.51 34.67
N SER A 90 -9.03 -4.46 33.55
CA SER A 90 -10.51 -4.59 33.46
C SER A 90 -10.90 -5.70 32.45
N LEU A 91 -9.96 -6.59 32.13
CA LEU A 91 -10.12 -7.72 31.20
C LEU A 91 -10.23 -9.01 32.02
N SER A 92 -11.39 -9.66 31.99
CA SER A 92 -11.73 -10.80 32.84
C SER A 92 -10.72 -11.97 32.77
N PRO A 93 -9.92 -12.24 33.81
CA PRO A 93 -8.81 -13.21 33.74
C PRO A 93 -9.23 -14.68 33.85
N GLU A 94 -10.39 -14.99 34.43
CA GLU A 94 -10.56 -16.35 34.98
C GLU A 94 -11.34 -17.34 34.11
N ARG A 95 -12.06 -16.87 33.08
CA ARG A 95 -12.93 -17.77 32.30
C ARG A 95 -12.42 -18.07 30.90
N ALA A 96 -11.81 -17.13 30.16
CA ALA A 96 -11.57 -17.34 28.73
C ALA A 96 -10.48 -18.40 28.40
N SER A 97 -9.30 -18.36 29.01
CA SER A 97 -8.17 -19.24 28.59
C SER A 97 -8.38 -20.73 28.91
N SER A 98 -9.00 -21.05 30.05
CA SER A 98 -9.31 -22.44 30.45
C SER A 98 -10.45 -23.06 29.63
N LEU A 99 -11.36 -22.25 29.07
CA LEU A 99 -12.51 -22.71 28.29
C LEU A 99 -12.13 -23.20 26.88
N TRP A 100 -11.03 -22.72 26.30
CA TRP A 100 -10.58 -23.08 24.95
C TRP A 100 -9.81 -24.39 24.84
N LYS A 101 -9.30 -24.93 25.95
CA LYS A 101 -8.78 -26.31 26.00
C LYS A 101 -9.81 -27.35 25.57
N MET A 102 -11.10 -27.00 25.54
CA MET A 102 -12.23 -27.85 25.14
C MET A 102 -12.77 -27.59 23.72
N ARG A 103 -12.02 -26.94 22.80
CA ARG A 103 -12.47 -26.62 21.43
C ARG A 103 -13.70 -25.69 21.39
N GLY A 104 -13.62 -24.52 22.04
CA GLY A 104 -14.65 -23.47 21.95
C GLY A 104 -14.70 -22.78 20.57
N PHE A 105 -15.65 -21.86 20.40
CA PHE A 105 -15.78 -20.94 19.26
C PHE A 105 -15.66 -19.49 19.79
N LEU A 106 -15.02 -18.55 19.07
CA LEU A 106 -14.83 -17.12 19.41
C LEU A 106 -16.16 -16.40 19.61
N THR A 107 -17.21 -16.87 18.94
CA THR A 107 -18.58 -16.43 19.21
C THR A 107 -19.48 -17.62 19.45
N ASN A 108 -19.96 -17.76 20.69
CA ASN A 108 -21.06 -18.68 20.98
C ASN A 108 -22.42 -18.09 20.57
N SER A 109 -22.46 -17.13 19.62
CA SER A 109 -23.69 -16.44 19.18
C SER A 109 -24.63 -17.35 18.40
N CYS A 110 -24.11 -18.44 17.82
CA CYS A 110 -24.90 -19.42 17.07
C CYS A 110 -24.72 -20.87 17.56
N SER A 111 -24.45 -21.13 18.85
CA SER A 111 -24.56 -22.52 19.32
C SER A 111 -26.02 -22.98 19.24
N PRO A 112 -26.32 -24.12 18.58
CA PRO A 112 -27.66 -24.68 18.58
C PRO A 112 -28.12 -24.86 20.03
N LYS A 113 -29.35 -24.44 20.34
CA LYS A 113 -29.98 -24.54 21.67
C LYS A 113 -29.92 -25.96 22.29
N LYS A 114 -29.48 -26.98 21.54
CA LYS A 114 -29.39 -28.39 21.90
C LYS A 114 -28.16 -28.77 22.75
N PHE A 115 -27.15 -27.91 22.93
CA PHE A 115 -25.97 -28.21 23.76
C PHE A 115 -26.10 -27.76 25.24
N ARG A 116 -27.30 -27.79 25.80
CA ARG A 116 -27.53 -27.58 27.24
C ARG A 116 -27.67 -28.92 27.96
N SER A 117 -26.62 -29.37 28.65
CA SER A 117 -26.77 -30.39 29.70
C SER A 117 -27.65 -29.83 30.81
N ARG A 118 -28.56 -30.65 31.37
CA ARG A 118 -29.56 -30.22 32.37
C ARG A 118 -28.96 -29.63 33.65
N HIS A 119 -27.65 -29.75 33.88
CA HIS A 119 -27.00 -29.30 35.13
C HIS A 119 -25.69 -28.51 34.95
N LYS A 120 -25.27 -28.14 33.73
CA LYS A 120 -24.13 -27.23 33.52
C LYS A 120 -24.40 -26.29 32.35
N LYS A 121 -24.44 -24.99 32.63
CA LYS A 121 -24.42 -23.93 31.61
C LYS A 121 -22.99 -23.89 31.04
N LEU A 122 -22.70 -24.74 30.04
CA LEU A 122 -21.44 -24.71 29.30
C LEU A 122 -21.39 -23.39 28.50
N VAL A 123 -20.63 -22.43 29.02
CA VAL A 123 -20.28 -21.19 28.32
C VAL A 123 -18.94 -21.45 27.64
N PHE A 124 -18.93 -21.61 26.32
CA PHE A 124 -17.72 -21.96 25.57
C PHE A 124 -16.85 -20.75 25.18
N ALA A 125 -17.35 -19.52 25.37
CA ALA A 125 -16.72 -18.30 24.86
C ALA A 125 -17.15 -17.06 25.68
N PRO A 126 -16.39 -15.95 25.62
CA PRO A 126 -16.87 -14.67 26.13
C PRO A 126 -18.14 -14.22 25.40
N THR A 127 -19.04 -13.54 26.11
CA THR A 127 -20.30 -13.01 25.55
C THR A 127 -20.11 -11.78 24.67
N LYS A 128 -18.94 -11.12 24.75
CA LYS A 128 -18.54 -9.98 23.94
C LYS A 128 -17.44 -10.44 22.96
N MET A 129 -17.59 -10.06 21.69
CA MET A 129 -16.58 -10.27 20.65
C MET A 129 -15.30 -9.48 21.00
N PRO A 130 -14.11 -10.09 20.94
CA PRO A 130 -12.86 -9.38 21.20
C PRO A 130 -12.49 -8.47 20.03
N ASP A 131 -11.87 -7.33 20.34
CA ASP A 131 -11.37 -6.37 19.34
C ASP A 131 -10.01 -6.81 18.77
N CYS A 132 -9.29 -7.66 19.50
CA CYS A 132 -8.03 -8.26 19.04
C CYS A 132 -7.79 -9.63 19.71
N VAL A 133 -7.22 -10.56 18.95
CA VAL A 133 -6.74 -11.85 19.44
C VAL A 133 -5.21 -11.87 19.45
N VAL A 134 -4.62 -12.27 20.58
CA VAL A 134 -3.17 -12.43 20.75
C VAL A 134 -2.85 -13.91 20.93
N ILE A 135 -2.05 -14.48 20.03
CA ILE A 135 -1.73 -15.92 19.99
C ILE A 135 -0.24 -16.12 20.23
N PHE A 136 0.12 -16.86 21.29
CA PHE A 136 1.52 -17.12 21.66
C PHE A 136 2.07 -18.45 21.14
N ASP A 137 1.20 -19.37 20.74
CA ASP A 137 1.59 -20.69 20.23
C ASP A 137 0.78 -21.01 18.97
N THR A 138 1.49 -21.47 17.94
CA THR A 138 1.03 -21.67 16.56
C THR A 138 0.52 -23.08 16.29
N GLU A 139 0.27 -23.89 17.33
CA GLU A 139 -0.02 -25.30 17.18
C GLU A 139 -1.09 -25.58 16.09
N ARG A 140 -0.77 -26.55 15.20
CA ARG A 140 -1.22 -26.69 13.80
C ARG A 140 -2.72 -26.99 13.56
N LYS A 141 -3.61 -26.74 14.52
CA LYS A 141 -5.04 -27.09 14.45
C LYS A 141 -5.96 -26.05 15.12
N SER A 142 -5.57 -24.78 15.11
CA SER A 142 -6.37 -23.73 15.75
C SER A 142 -7.50 -23.27 14.82
N SER A 143 -8.74 -23.64 15.16
CA SER A 143 -9.95 -23.07 14.55
C SER A 143 -10.04 -21.56 14.74
N VAL A 144 -9.27 -21.01 15.68
CA VAL A 144 -9.18 -19.59 16.01
C VAL A 144 -8.78 -18.76 14.80
N PHE A 145 -7.77 -19.18 14.02
CA PHE A 145 -7.35 -18.41 12.84
C PHE A 145 -8.48 -18.29 11.81
N LEU A 146 -9.20 -19.38 11.55
CA LEU A 146 -10.31 -19.42 10.60
C LEU A 146 -11.50 -18.59 11.09
N GLU A 147 -11.80 -18.67 12.39
CA GLU A 147 -12.92 -17.95 12.97
C GLU A 147 -12.66 -16.46 13.11
N ALA A 148 -11.45 -16.07 13.51
CA ALA A 148 -11.05 -14.67 13.57
C ALA A 148 -11.07 -14.01 12.19
N GLU A 149 -10.59 -14.70 11.15
CA GLU A 149 -10.68 -14.23 9.75
C GLU A 149 -12.14 -14.06 9.32
N ARG A 150 -13.01 -15.05 9.59
CA ARG A 150 -14.45 -14.97 9.27
C ARG A 150 -15.16 -13.81 9.97
N LEU A 151 -14.70 -13.45 11.16
CA LEU A 151 -15.27 -12.37 11.97
C LEU A 151 -14.56 -11.01 11.74
N GLY A 152 -13.52 -10.96 10.91
CA GLY A 152 -12.73 -9.74 10.69
C GLY A 152 -11.96 -9.26 11.92
N ILE A 153 -11.62 -10.14 12.86
CA ILE A 153 -10.90 -9.79 14.08
C ILE A 153 -9.38 -9.81 13.80
N PRO A 154 -8.64 -8.74 14.07
CA PRO A 154 -7.20 -8.69 13.86
C PRO A 154 -6.45 -9.64 14.79
N ILE A 155 -5.43 -10.30 14.24
CA ILE A 155 -4.63 -11.32 14.93
C ILE A 155 -3.20 -10.83 15.09
N VAL A 156 -2.74 -10.74 16.34
CA VAL A 156 -1.33 -10.59 16.70
C VAL A 156 -0.82 -11.99 17.09
N ALA A 157 0.16 -12.54 16.37
CA ALA A 157 0.62 -13.90 16.65
C ALA A 157 2.15 -14.03 16.59
N LEU A 158 2.70 -14.87 17.45
CA LEU A 158 4.04 -15.41 17.24
C LEU A 158 4.01 -16.30 15.99
N VAL A 159 5.02 -16.15 15.13
CA VAL A 159 5.15 -16.94 13.90
C VAL A 159 6.50 -17.64 13.90
N ASP A 160 6.45 -18.96 13.75
CA ASP A 160 7.64 -19.79 13.62
C ASP A 160 7.93 -20.14 12.15
N SER A 161 9.15 -20.62 11.89
CA SER A 161 9.61 -20.97 10.55
C SER A 161 8.91 -22.16 9.90
N SER A 162 8.20 -22.97 10.66
CA SER A 162 7.45 -24.13 10.18
C SER A 162 5.95 -23.86 10.01
N MET A 163 5.49 -22.63 10.26
CA MET A 163 4.08 -22.26 10.19
C MET A 163 3.56 -22.43 8.74
N PRO A 164 2.45 -23.15 8.51
CA PRO A 164 1.87 -23.26 7.18
C PRO A 164 1.35 -21.93 6.64
N TRP A 165 1.44 -21.73 5.33
CA TRP A 165 1.02 -20.51 4.64
C TRP A 165 -0.45 -20.16 4.92
N GLU A 166 -1.32 -21.18 4.95
CA GLU A 166 -2.75 -21.01 5.19
C GLU A 166 -3.08 -20.28 6.49
N TYR A 167 -2.25 -20.44 7.52
CA TYR A 167 -2.43 -19.75 8.80
C TYR A 167 -1.68 -18.43 8.81
N TYR A 168 -0.46 -18.41 8.26
CA TYR A 168 0.37 -17.21 8.21
C TYR A 168 -0.35 -16.03 7.54
N LYS A 169 -1.02 -16.27 6.40
CA LYS A 169 -1.75 -15.23 5.66
C LYS A 169 -2.89 -14.57 6.45
N LYS A 170 -3.37 -15.21 7.52
CA LYS A 170 -4.48 -14.72 8.37
C LYS A 170 -3.98 -13.85 9.53
N VAL A 171 -2.67 -13.82 9.77
CA VAL A 171 -2.06 -13.04 10.85
C VAL A 171 -1.87 -11.60 10.40
N THR A 172 -2.55 -10.67 11.07
CA THR A 172 -2.46 -9.22 10.78
C THR A 172 -1.11 -8.64 11.22
N TYR A 173 -0.63 -9.03 12.41
CA TYR A 173 0.64 -8.57 12.98
C TYR A 173 1.50 -9.77 13.37
N PRO A 174 2.30 -10.32 12.43
CA PRO A 174 3.16 -11.47 12.69
C PRO A 174 4.42 -11.05 13.46
N ILE A 175 4.77 -11.78 14.52
CA ILE A 175 6.02 -11.59 15.28
C ILE A 175 6.91 -12.82 15.01
N PRO A 176 7.89 -12.73 14.10
CA PRO A 176 8.72 -13.86 13.72
C PRO A 176 9.70 -14.16 14.87
N ALA A 177 9.48 -15.25 15.59
CA ALA A 177 10.32 -15.64 16.70
C ALA A 177 10.00 -17.06 17.16
N ASN A 178 10.96 -17.66 17.86
CA ASN A 178 10.75 -18.91 18.57
C ASN A 178 9.96 -18.69 19.88
N ASP A 179 9.05 -19.59 20.19
CA ASP A 179 8.18 -19.56 21.37
C ASP A 179 8.88 -20.07 22.64
N SER A 180 10.10 -19.61 22.89
CA SER A 180 10.81 -19.91 24.14
C SER A 180 10.08 -19.31 25.35
N VAL A 181 10.03 -20.03 26.49
CA VAL A 181 9.40 -19.53 27.73
C VAL A 181 9.94 -18.16 28.14
N GLN A 182 11.25 -17.94 27.99
CA GLN A 182 11.90 -16.67 28.32
C GLN A 182 11.45 -15.54 27.39
N PHE A 183 11.23 -15.85 26.12
CA PHE A 183 10.78 -14.89 25.11
C PHE A 183 9.30 -14.55 25.28
N VAL A 184 8.44 -15.55 25.53
CA VAL A 184 7.02 -15.34 25.84
C VAL A 184 6.87 -14.49 27.10
N TYR A 185 7.68 -14.74 28.15
CA TYR A 185 7.72 -13.89 29.33
C TYR A 185 8.09 -12.45 28.99
N LEU A 186 9.14 -12.25 28.17
CA LEU A 186 9.58 -10.93 27.73
C LEU A 186 8.45 -10.19 27.00
N ILE A 187 7.79 -10.81 26.03
CA ILE A 187 6.69 -10.20 25.26
C ILE A 187 5.51 -9.89 26.17
N CYS A 188 5.06 -10.83 26.99
CA CYS A 188 3.93 -10.60 27.89
C CYS A 188 4.21 -9.43 28.86
N ASN A 189 5.44 -9.32 29.36
CA ASN A 189 5.85 -8.20 30.20
C ASN A 189 5.86 -6.87 29.41
N MET A 190 6.34 -6.88 28.16
CA MET A 190 6.32 -5.70 27.29
C MET A 190 4.90 -5.24 26.97
N ILE A 191 4.01 -6.17 26.62
CA ILE A 191 2.57 -5.89 26.39
C ILE A 191 1.96 -5.29 27.66
N THR A 192 2.19 -5.93 28.82
CA THR A 192 1.67 -5.46 30.11
C THR A 192 2.13 -4.06 30.45
N LYS A 193 3.44 -3.78 30.34
CA LYS A 193 4.00 -2.44 30.58
C LYS A 193 3.44 -1.41 29.59
N CYS A 194 3.30 -1.77 28.32
CA CYS A 194 2.72 -0.91 27.29
C CYS A 194 1.28 -0.50 27.62
N LEU A 195 0.42 -1.48 27.93
CA LEU A 195 -0.98 -1.24 28.30
C LEU A 195 -1.11 -0.44 29.60
N MET A 196 -0.23 -0.69 30.58
CA MET A 196 -0.18 0.06 31.83
C MET A 196 0.18 1.53 31.64
N LEU A 197 1.11 1.81 30.74
CA LEU A 197 1.58 3.17 30.49
C LEU A 197 0.51 4.02 29.79
N GLU A 198 -0.24 3.45 28.85
CA GLU A 198 -1.37 4.17 28.24
C GLU A 198 -2.48 4.44 29.28
N LYS A 199 -2.83 3.46 30.13
CA LYS A 199 -3.80 3.67 31.23
C LYS A 199 -3.39 4.77 32.23
N LYS A 200 -2.09 4.90 32.51
CA LYS A 200 -1.58 5.98 33.39
C LYS A 200 -1.67 7.36 32.75
N LYS A 201 -1.54 7.46 31.42
CA LYS A 201 -1.64 8.73 30.69
C LYS A 201 -3.08 9.27 30.69
N ASP A 202 -4.09 8.40 30.68
CA ASP A 202 -5.50 8.81 30.72
C ASP A 202 -5.92 9.44 32.07
N GLY A 203 -5.18 9.18 33.16
CA GLY A 203 -5.37 9.83 34.46
C GLY A 203 -4.89 11.28 34.54
N ALA A 204 -4.06 11.72 33.59
CA ALA A 204 -3.59 13.10 33.47
C ALA A 204 -4.29 13.78 32.29
N LYS A 205 -5.50 14.32 32.53
CA LYS A 205 -6.32 14.96 31.49
C LYS A 205 -5.57 16.09 30.76
N GLY A 206 -5.48 16.01 29.43
CA GLY A 206 -5.34 17.17 28.56
C GLY A 206 -4.62 16.93 27.23
N THR A 207 -5.39 16.92 26.14
CA THR A 207 -5.02 17.00 24.71
C THR A 207 -4.77 15.66 23.98
N GLY A 208 -5.69 15.32 23.07
CA GLY A 208 -5.61 14.18 22.15
C GLY A 208 -4.51 14.37 21.11
N LYS A 209 -3.27 14.06 21.50
CA LYS A 209 -2.16 13.79 20.57
C LYS A 209 -2.08 12.28 20.33
N LYS A 210 -2.18 11.83 19.07
CA LYS A 210 -1.81 10.46 18.69
C LYS A 210 -0.34 10.25 19.06
N ALA A 211 -0.08 9.46 20.11
CA ALA A 211 1.27 9.17 20.56
C ALA A 211 1.88 8.04 19.72
N THR A 212 2.97 8.33 19.02
CA THR A 212 3.97 7.37 18.57
C THR A 212 4.86 7.03 19.76
N ILE A 213 5.17 5.75 19.98
CA ILE A 213 6.14 5.33 21.01
C ILE A 213 7.51 5.92 20.64
N LYS A 214 7.98 6.95 21.37
CA LYS A 214 9.31 7.54 21.17
C LYS A 214 10.40 6.51 21.50
N VAL A 215 11.54 6.57 20.81
CA VAL A 215 12.72 5.70 21.03
C VAL A 215 13.16 5.62 22.51
N GLY A 216 12.94 6.66 23.32
CA GLY A 216 13.20 6.67 24.77
C GLY A 216 12.28 5.77 25.62
N PHE A 217 11.14 5.32 25.11
CA PHE A 217 10.26 4.35 25.79
C PHE A 217 10.97 3.00 26.01
N PHE A 218 11.85 2.62 25.09
CA PHE A 218 12.69 1.43 25.21
C PHE A 218 13.92 1.65 26.10
N SER A 219 14.28 2.87 26.54
CA SER A 219 15.32 3.03 27.57
C SER A 219 14.76 2.86 28.97
N GLU A 220 13.55 3.40 29.24
CA GLU A 220 12.89 3.29 30.55
C GLU A 220 12.43 1.86 30.87
N LEU A 221 12.02 1.08 29.85
CA LEU A 221 11.56 -0.30 30.04
C LEU A 221 12.67 -1.28 30.48
N TRP A 222 13.93 -0.91 30.25
CA TRP A 222 15.10 -1.78 30.26
C TRP A 222 16.19 -1.37 31.27
N ASN A 223 16.04 -0.21 31.93
CA ASN A 223 17.02 0.34 32.88
C ASN A 223 16.86 -0.14 34.35
N ASP A 224 15.96 -1.07 34.64
CA ASP A 224 15.95 -1.71 35.97
C ASP A 224 17.03 -2.81 36.03
N ARG A 225 18.20 -2.42 36.56
CA ARG A 225 19.43 -3.18 36.85
C ARG A 225 20.47 -3.23 35.72
N ASP A 226 21.33 -2.21 35.66
CA ASP A 226 22.71 -2.27 36.16
C ASP A 226 23.46 -0.98 35.79
N GLN A 227 24.18 -0.40 36.75
CA GLN A 227 24.99 0.80 36.57
C GLN A 227 26.25 0.47 35.73
N VAL A 228 26.45 1.10 34.56
CA VAL A 228 27.78 1.44 34.02
C VAL A 228 27.68 2.69 33.13
N GLU A 229 28.56 3.64 33.40
CA GLU A 229 28.74 4.93 32.72
C GLU A 229 29.40 4.84 31.32
N SER A 230 29.09 5.88 30.52
CA SER A 230 29.97 6.60 29.59
C SER A 230 30.28 6.09 28.15
N THR A 231 30.08 7.08 27.26
CA THR A 231 30.88 7.55 26.09
C THR A 231 30.76 6.95 24.66
N SER A 232 30.82 7.94 23.75
CA SER A 232 31.16 7.99 22.32
C SER A 232 30.18 7.55 21.24
N GLU A 233 30.05 8.46 20.28
CA GLU A 233 29.35 8.45 19.00
C GLU A 233 29.70 7.24 18.11
N SER A 234 28.71 6.76 17.36
CA SER A 234 28.81 6.54 15.91
C SER A 234 27.48 6.03 15.35
N GLU A 235 27.12 6.61 14.21
CA GLU A 235 25.89 6.39 13.46
C GLU A 235 25.80 4.96 12.91
N GLY A 236 24.60 4.40 12.93
CA GLY A 236 24.29 3.09 12.37
C GLY A 236 22.79 3.00 12.09
N SER A 237 22.47 3.02 10.81
CA SER A 237 21.15 3.18 10.19
C SER A 237 20.09 2.16 10.64
N ALA A 238 19.00 2.65 11.22
CA ALA A 238 17.74 1.91 11.39
C ALA A 238 16.67 2.49 10.45
N SER A 239 15.98 1.64 9.70
CA SER A 239 14.87 2.03 8.83
C SER A 239 13.57 2.17 9.65
N ASP A 240 13.20 3.40 9.99
CA ASP A 240 11.88 3.74 10.54
C ASP A 240 10.82 3.79 9.43
N GLU A 241 9.68 3.11 9.63
CA GLU A 241 8.56 3.01 8.67
C GLU A 241 7.64 4.26 8.73
N VAL A 242 7.15 4.69 7.55
CA VAL A 242 6.28 5.86 7.33
C VAL A 242 4.82 5.58 7.74
N LEU A 243 4.16 6.49 8.47
CA LEU A 243 2.76 6.36 8.91
C LEU A 243 1.79 6.40 7.73
N VAL A 244 1.08 5.31 7.40
CA VAL A 244 0.08 5.28 6.30
C VAL A 244 -1.36 5.50 6.80
N VAL A 245 -2.10 6.42 6.17
CA VAL A 245 -3.51 6.76 6.47
C VAL A 245 -4.42 6.41 5.26
N PRO A 246 -5.53 5.68 5.44
CA PRO A 246 -6.51 5.47 4.36
C PRO A 246 -7.15 6.77 3.88
N TYR A 247 -7.31 6.94 2.56
CA TYR A 247 -7.91 8.13 1.94
C TYR A 247 -9.34 8.39 2.43
N ASP A 248 -10.14 7.34 2.65
CA ASP A 248 -11.53 7.47 3.13
C ASP A 248 -11.65 8.11 4.53
N ASN A 249 -10.56 8.11 5.30
CA ASN A 249 -10.50 8.77 6.60
C ASN A 249 -10.14 10.26 6.51
N LEU A 250 -9.87 10.78 5.30
CA LEU A 250 -9.71 12.21 5.08
C LEU A 250 -11.08 12.87 5.10
N ALA A 251 -11.22 13.94 5.90
CA ALA A 251 -12.46 14.69 5.95
C ALA A 251 -12.76 15.27 4.55
N PRO A 252 -13.89 14.89 3.91
CA PRO A 252 -14.27 15.51 2.65
C PRO A 252 -14.47 17.01 2.89
N MET A 253 -13.95 17.84 1.99
CA MET A 253 -14.20 19.27 2.09
C MET A 253 -15.69 19.52 1.92
N SER A 254 -16.28 20.26 2.87
CA SER A 254 -17.59 20.82 2.63
C SER A 254 -17.47 21.78 1.44
N CYS A 255 -18.39 21.66 0.48
CA CYS A 255 -18.43 22.50 -0.73
C CYS A 255 -18.67 24.01 -0.40
N ALA A 256 -18.78 24.37 0.88
CA ALA A 256 -19.13 25.69 1.35
C ALA A 256 -17.95 26.68 1.46
N ASP A 257 -16.70 26.22 1.52
CA ASP A 257 -15.54 27.08 1.82
C ASP A 257 -14.58 27.25 0.62
N ILE A 258 -15.08 27.85 -0.46
CA ILE A 258 -14.29 28.22 -1.66
C ILE A 258 -13.07 29.10 -1.28
N ALA A 259 -13.24 29.98 -0.29
CA ALA A 259 -12.19 30.89 0.18
C ALA A 259 -11.03 30.14 0.85
N GLU A 260 -11.31 29.12 1.66
CA GLU A 260 -10.27 28.29 2.29
C GLU A 260 -9.52 27.44 1.25
N SER A 261 -10.26 26.89 0.28
CA SER A 261 -9.69 26.12 -0.83
C SER A 261 -8.75 26.96 -1.68
N LYS A 262 -9.16 28.20 -1.99
CA LYS A 262 -8.33 29.16 -2.71
C LYS A 262 -7.01 29.44 -1.97
N GLN A 263 -7.06 29.72 -0.67
CA GLN A 263 -5.85 29.98 0.13
C GLN A 263 -4.86 28.81 0.13
N LEU A 264 -5.35 27.57 0.09
CA LEU A 264 -4.51 26.38 0.02
C LEU A 264 -3.92 26.18 -1.37
N LEU A 265 -4.72 26.33 -2.42
CA LEU A 265 -4.28 26.18 -3.81
C LEU A 265 -3.32 27.29 -4.24
N ASP A 266 -3.48 28.52 -3.73
CA ASP A 266 -2.55 29.63 -4.01
C ASP A 266 -1.13 29.35 -3.47
N LYS A 267 -0.99 28.48 -2.47
CA LYS A 267 0.32 28.05 -1.92
C LYS A 267 0.92 26.84 -2.64
N LEU A 268 0.19 26.24 -3.58
CA LEU A 268 0.60 25.01 -4.28
C LEU A 268 1.35 25.33 -5.58
N VAL A 269 2.35 24.52 -5.90
CA VAL A 269 2.94 24.34 -7.23
C VAL A 269 2.82 22.86 -7.64
N VAL A 270 2.50 22.60 -8.90
CA VAL A 270 2.48 21.24 -9.44
C VAL A 270 3.78 21.01 -10.22
N VAL A 271 4.48 19.93 -9.89
CA VAL A 271 5.74 19.54 -10.54
C VAL A 271 5.52 18.22 -11.27
N LYS A 272 5.62 18.22 -12.59
CA LYS A 272 5.52 17.00 -13.40
C LYS A 272 6.90 16.65 -13.96
N TYR A 273 7.35 15.43 -13.67
CA TYR A 273 8.57 14.90 -14.27
C TYR A 273 8.23 14.26 -15.62
N ASN A 274 9.01 14.56 -16.66
CA ASN A 274 8.76 14.06 -18.02
C ASN A 274 9.93 13.26 -18.60
N GLY A 275 10.76 12.65 -17.76
CA GLY A 275 11.92 11.89 -18.24
C GLY A 275 11.65 10.50 -18.80
N ALA A 276 10.42 10.00 -18.70
CA ALA A 276 10.06 8.70 -19.26
C ALA A 276 9.85 8.78 -20.78
N LEU A 277 10.59 7.94 -21.51
CA LEU A 277 10.46 7.81 -22.96
C LEU A 277 9.48 6.68 -23.31
N GLY A 278 8.73 6.86 -24.39
CA GLY A 278 7.78 5.86 -24.88
C GLY A 278 8.41 4.70 -25.67
N LYS A 279 9.72 4.48 -25.53
CA LYS A 279 10.49 3.52 -26.36
C LYS A 279 9.92 2.11 -26.29
N ASN A 280 9.52 1.66 -25.10
CA ASN A 280 8.93 0.34 -24.87
C ASN A 280 7.65 0.14 -25.69
N MET A 281 6.90 1.22 -25.93
CA MET A 281 5.68 1.21 -26.72
C MET A 281 5.93 1.60 -28.20
N GLY A 282 7.20 1.60 -28.65
CA GLY A 282 7.58 2.01 -30.00
C GLY A 282 7.47 3.52 -30.28
N PHE A 283 7.32 4.37 -29.27
CA PHE A 283 7.20 5.82 -29.42
C PHE A 283 8.53 6.53 -29.12
N GLY A 284 9.03 7.31 -30.10
CA GLY A 284 10.35 7.94 -30.02
C GLY A 284 10.45 9.14 -29.08
N GLY A 285 9.32 9.69 -28.61
CA GLY A 285 9.25 10.88 -27.79
C GLY A 285 8.96 10.63 -26.30
N PRO A 286 8.75 11.72 -25.53
CA PRO A 286 8.31 11.66 -24.14
C PRO A 286 6.94 10.97 -24.00
N LYS A 287 6.77 10.08 -23.01
CA LYS A 287 5.49 9.38 -22.78
C LYS A 287 4.31 10.33 -22.56
N SER A 288 4.57 11.50 -21.98
CA SER A 288 3.54 12.51 -21.72
C SER A 288 2.92 13.12 -22.99
N LEU A 289 3.50 12.86 -24.16
CA LEU A 289 2.98 13.25 -25.47
C LEU A 289 2.30 12.08 -26.22
N ILE A 290 2.20 10.90 -25.61
CA ILE A 290 1.43 9.79 -26.19
C ILE A 290 -0.05 10.14 -26.12
N GLU A 291 -0.76 9.96 -27.22
CA GLU A 291 -2.20 10.14 -27.26
C GLU A 291 -2.89 9.04 -26.44
N VAL A 292 -3.64 9.45 -25.43
CA VAL A 292 -4.39 8.52 -24.57
C VAL A 292 -5.82 8.40 -25.08
N LYS A 293 -6.59 9.48 -25.17
CA LYS A 293 -8.00 9.42 -25.59
C LYS A 293 -8.44 10.69 -26.30
N ASN A 294 -9.18 10.57 -27.40
CA ASN A 294 -9.73 11.70 -28.17
C ASN A 294 -8.69 12.77 -28.54
N GLY A 295 -7.49 12.38 -29.02
CA GLY A 295 -6.43 13.33 -29.34
C GLY A 295 -5.76 14.00 -28.12
N SER A 296 -6.15 13.65 -26.90
CA SER A 296 -5.59 14.22 -25.67
C SER A 296 -4.41 13.40 -25.15
N THR A 297 -3.35 14.09 -24.75
CA THR A 297 -2.13 13.51 -24.17
C THR A 297 -2.10 13.68 -22.64
N PRO A 298 -1.29 12.91 -21.89
CA PRO A 298 -1.12 13.11 -20.45
C PRO A 298 -0.66 14.52 -20.05
N LEU A 299 -0.02 15.25 -20.96
CA LEU A 299 0.31 16.66 -20.77
C LEU A 299 -0.95 17.54 -20.89
N ASP A 300 -1.78 17.32 -21.91
CA ASP A 300 -3.06 18.02 -22.06
C ASP A 300 -3.97 17.84 -20.83
N LEU A 301 -4.01 16.62 -20.28
CA LEU A 301 -4.83 16.31 -19.11
C LEU A 301 -4.47 17.16 -17.90
N ILE A 302 -3.17 17.27 -17.59
CA ILE A 302 -2.73 18.02 -16.41
C ILE A 302 -2.91 19.54 -16.61
N VAL A 303 -2.71 20.04 -17.82
CA VAL A 303 -2.91 21.46 -18.15
C VAL A 303 -4.39 21.81 -18.05
N ASN A 304 -5.28 21.03 -18.67
CA ASN A 304 -6.73 21.24 -18.62
C ASN A 304 -7.26 21.14 -17.19
N GLN A 305 -6.72 20.22 -16.39
CA GLN A 305 -7.07 20.10 -14.98
C GLN A 305 -6.69 21.36 -14.18
N ILE A 306 -5.46 21.83 -14.32
CA ILE A 306 -4.99 23.03 -13.61
C ILE A 306 -5.80 24.25 -14.04
N GLN A 307 -6.10 24.38 -15.34
CA GLN A 307 -6.96 25.44 -15.86
C GLN A 307 -8.36 25.39 -15.25
N SER A 308 -8.98 24.21 -15.17
CA SER A 308 -10.29 24.02 -14.54
C SER A 308 -10.26 24.43 -13.06
N LEU A 309 -9.21 24.06 -12.33
CA LEU A 309 -9.03 24.43 -10.93
C LEU A 309 -8.82 25.95 -10.74
N ASN A 310 -7.94 26.55 -11.55
CA ASN A 310 -7.69 27.99 -11.52
C ASN A 310 -9.00 28.76 -11.80
N SER A 311 -9.78 28.32 -12.80
CA SER A 311 -11.06 28.95 -13.15
C SER A 311 -12.12 28.76 -12.06
N LYS A 312 -12.19 27.57 -11.45
CA LYS A 312 -13.19 27.21 -10.44
C LYS A 312 -12.97 27.91 -9.09
N TYR A 313 -11.72 28.01 -8.65
CA TYR A 313 -11.36 28.56 -7.33
C TYR A 313 -10.78 29.98 -7.40
N GLY A 314 -10.52 30.51 -8.60
CA GLY A 314 -9.89 31.83 -8.79
C GLY A 314 -8.48 31.90 -8.20
N CYS A 315 -7.72 30.81 -8.29
CA CYS A 315 -6.34 30.66 -7.83
C CYS A 315 -5.38 30.64 -9.02
N ASN A 316 -4.08 30.80 -8.75
CA ASN A 316 -3.03 30.63 -9.77
C ASN A 316 -2.04 29.53 -9.36
N ILE A 317 -2.25 28.33 -9.87
CA ILE A 317 -1.36 27.18 -9.64
C ILE A 317 -0.36 27.07 -10.80
N PRO A 318 0.95 27.29 -10.56
CA PRO A 318 1.96 27.09 -11.59
C PRO A 318 2.24 25.60 -11.82
N LEU A 319 2.52 25.26 -13.09
CA LEU A 319 2.95 23.95 -13.54
C LEU A 319 4.43 23.97 -13.93
N LEU A 320 5.26 23.29 -13.16
CA LEU A 320 6.69 23.12 -13.45
C LEU A 320 6.93 21.78 -14.15
N LEU A 321 7.48 21.82 -15.36
CA LEU A 321 7.80 20.63 -16.15
C LEU A 321 9.29 20.33 -16.06
N MET A 322 9.65 19.30 -15.31
CA MET A 322 11.04 18.88 -15.16
C MET A 322 11.42 17.89 -16.27
N ASN A 323 12.25 18.34 -17.18
CA ASN A 323 12.59 17.63 -18.41
C ASN A 323 14.09 17.34 -18.46
N PRO A 324 14.53 16.08 -18.63
CA PRO A 324 15.90 15.79 -19.01
C PRO A 324 16.21 16.26 -20.44
N LYS A 325 17.50 16.46 -20.76
CA LYS A 325 17.98 16.99 -22.05
C LYS A 325 17.35 16.33 -23.28
N ASN A 326 17.17 15.01 -23.22
CA ASN A 326 16.62 14.19 -24.30
C ASN A 326 15.12 14.42 -24.59
N THR A 327 14.37 15.02 -23.66
CA THR A 327 12.93 15.28 -23.79
C THR A 327 12.60 16.76 -23.85
N HIS A 328 13.53 17.63 -23.43
CA HIS A 328 13.30 19.05 -23.25
C HIS A 328 12.80 19.74 -24.54
N ASN A 329 13.49 19.52 -25.66
CA ASN A 329 13.14 20.17 -26.93
C ASN A 329 11.76 19.77 -27.45
N ASP A 330 11.39 18.49 -27.33
CA ASP A 330 10.09 18.00 -27.80
C ASP A 330 8.94 18.55 -26.94
N ILE A 331 9.17 18.67 -25.64
CA ILE A 331 8.18 19.25 -24.71
C ILE A 331 8.04 20.75 -24.95
N VAL A 332 9.14 21.49 -25.11
CA VAL A 332 9.09 22.93 -25.41
C VAL A 332 8.32 23.20 -26.71
N LYS A 333 8.52 22.39 -27.75
CA LYS A 333 7.70 22.47 -28.98
C LYS A 333 6.23 22.19 -28.71
N ALA A 334 5.91 21.19 -27.90
CA ALA A 334 4.52 20.89 -27.53
C ALA A 334 3.86 22.02 -26.71
N LEU A 335 4.65 22.82 -25.98
CA LEU A 335 4.14 23.93 -25.17
C LEU A 335 3.58 25.10 -25.99
N GLU A 336 3.97 25.26 -27.26
CA GLU A 336 3.43 26.29 -28.14
C GLU A 336 1.89 26.22 -28.24
N LYS A 337 1.33 25.01 -28.15
CA LYS A 337 -0.12 24.72 -28.13
C LYS A 337 -0.85 25.41 -26.96
N TYR A 338 -0.18 25.63 -25.83
CA TYR A 338 -0.81 26.15 -24.60
C TYR A 338 -0.57 27.64 -24.39
N SER A 339 0.08 28.34 -25.33
CA SER A 339 0.41 29.77 -25.23
C SER A 339 -0.79 30.69 -25.03
N THR A 340 -1.99 30.25 -25.45
CA THR A 340 -3.25 31.00 -25.29
C THR A 340 -3.99 30.69 -23.99
N LEU A 341 -3.53 29.71 -23.20
CA LEU A 341 -4.18 29.30 -21.96
C LEU A 341 -3.68 30.11 -20.77
N ASP A 342 -4.58 30.43 -19.85
CA ASP A 342 -4.28 31.13 -18.60
C ASP A 342 -3.72 30.15 -17.55
N VAL A 343 -2.59 29.53 -17.87
CA VAL A 343 -1.86 28.61 -16.99
C VAL A 343 -0.38 28.97 -17.02
N ASP A 344 0.19 29.19 -15.85
CA ASP A 344 1.60 29.52 -15.69
C ASP A 344 2.48 28.26 -15.80
N ILE A 345 3.01 27.98 -17.00
CA ILE A 345 3.79 26.77 -17.30
C ILE A 345 5.28 27.11 -17.43
N HIS A 346 6.11 26.49 -16.60
CA HIS A 346 7.56 26.68 -16.59
C HIS A 346 8.28 25.39 -17.02
N PRO A 347 8.86 25.33 -18.22
CA PRO A 347 9.75 24.23 -18.58
C PRO A 347 11.11 24.38 -17.89
N PHE A 348 11.60 23.30 -17.31
CA PHE A 348 12.85 23.26 -16.57
C PHE A 348 13.74 22.13 -17.09
N GLU A 349 14.92 22.47 -17.61
CA GLU A 349 15.93 21.48 -18.02
C GLU A 349 16.73 20.99 -16.81
N GLN A 350 16.80 19.68 -16.64
CA GLN A 350 17.63 19.09 -15.59
C GLN A 350 19.12 19.25 -15.91
N GLY A 351 19.89 19.84 -14.98
CA GLY A 351 21.34 20.04 -15.14
C GLY A 351 22.11 18.72 -15.20
N GLU A 352 23.20 18.68 -15.98
CA GLU A 352 24.14 17.57 -15.98
C GLU A 352 24.90 17.51 -14.65
N HIS A 353 24.70 16.45 -13.88
CA HIS A 353 25.60 16.09 -12.80
C HIS A 353 26.63 15.10 -13.35
N THR A 354 27.81 15.61 -13.67
CA THR A 354 29.01 14.84 -13.98
C THR A 354 29.45 14.10 -12.71
N GLN A 355 29.66 12.78 -12.81
CA GLN A 355 30.01 11.80 -11.75
C GLN A 355 28.82 11.03 -11.15
N LEU A 356 28.26 10.07 -11.91
CA LEU A 356 27.67 8.83 -11.35
C LEU A 356 27.35 7.80 -12.47
N GLU A 357 28.26 7.69 -13.45
CA GLU A 357 28.30 6.54 -14.37
C GLU A 357 29.31 5.52 -13.84
N SER A 358 28.92 4.74 -12.84
CA SER A 358 29.56 3.44 -12.59
C SER A 358 28.58 2.58 -11.82
N PHE A 359 28.42 1.32 -12.28
CA PHE A 359 27.50 0.29 -11.80
C PHE A 359 26.12 0.24 -12.48
N VAL A 360 26.12 0.16 -13.81
CA VAL A 360 25.08 -0.59 -14.54
C VAL A 360 25.60 -2.01 -14.71
N SER A 361 25.11 -2.95 -13.90
CA SER A 361 25.14 -4.37 -14.27
C SER A 361 24.05 -4.59 -15.31
N GLU A 362 24.43 -5.11 -16.46
CA GLU A 362 23.50 -5.58 -17.49
C GLU A 362 22.55 -6.64 -16.90
N GLY A 363 21.25 -6.47 -17.15
CA GLY A 363 20.23 -7.48 -16.89
C GLY A 363 19.21 -7.11 -15.81
N GLY A 364 18.01 -6.71 -16.26
CA GLY A 364 16.80 -6.63 -15.42
C GLY A 364 16.09 -5.28 -15.47
N GLU A 365 15.34 -5.02 -16.54
CA GLU A 365 14.36 -3.94 -16.61
C GLU A 365 13.20 -4.27 -15.64
N ASP A 366 13.29 -3.80 -14.38
CA ASP A 366 12.16 -3.52 -13.47
C ASP A 366 12.61 -3.07 -12.07
N LYS A 367 13.62 -2.18 -12.04
CA LYS A 367 14.03 -1.49 -10.81
C LYS A 367 14.20 0.01 -11.07
N TRP A 368 13.11 0.71 -11.38
CA TRP A 368 13.06 2.15 -11.16
C TRP A 368 12.90 2.45 -9.67
N GLN A 369 13.92 2.14 -8.86
CA GLN A 369 13.84 2.32 -7.41
C GLN A 369 15.04 3.06 -6.83
N SER A 370 14.73 4.28 -6.38
CA SER A 370 15.19 4.93 -5.14
C SER A 370 16.38 5.89 -5.13
N SER A 371 17.35 5.87 -6.05
CA SER A 371 18.52 6.78 -5.94
C SER A 371 18.46 8.09 -6.75
N LYS A 372 17.60 8.20 -7.77
CA LYS A 372 17.65 9.36 -8.71
C LYS A 372 16.85 10.60 -8.29
N HIS A 373 16.06 10.55 -7.22
CA HIS A 373 15.17 11.66 -6.86
C HIS A 373 15.85 12.82 -6.12
N GLY A 374 16.95 12.57 -5.41
CA GLY A 374 17.76 13.62 -4.77
C GLY A 374 18.28 14.64 -5.79
N ALA A 375 18.70 14.16 -6.96
CA ALA A 375 19.17 14.98 -8.07
C ALA A 375 18.11 15.97 -8.60
N HIS A 376 16.81 15.65 -8.47
CA HIS A 376 15.75 16.58 -8.88
C HIS A 376 15.68 17.81 -7.96
N PHE A 377 15.81 17.63 -6.64
CA PHE A 377 15.79 18.74 -5.69
C PHE A 377 17.02 19.64 -5.83
N LEU A 378 18.17 19.03 -6.09
CA LEU A 378 19.41 19.77 -6.33
C LEU A 378 19.30 20.64 -7.59
N SER A 379 18.69 20.11 -8.65
CA SER A 379 18.43 20.87 -9.89
C SER A 379 17.48 22.07 -9.66
N LEU A 380 16.45 21.91 -8.82
CA LEU A 380 15.53 23.00 -8.46
C LEU A 380 16.20 24.12 -7.65
N MET A 381 17.17 23.77 -6.79
CA MET A 381 17.96 24.75 -6.05
C MET A 381 18.94 25.50 -6.94
N ASN A 382 19.75 24.77 -7.70
CA ASN A 382 20.83 25.34 -8.51
C ASN A 382 20.33 26.28 -9.60
N SER A 383 19.09 26.08 -10.06
CA SER A 383 18.46 26.96 -11.04
C SER A 383 17.89 28.26 -10.47
N GLY A 384 17.85 28.42 -9.14
CA GLY A 384 17.18 29.54 -8.48
C GLY A 384 15.63 29.47 -8.53
N THR A 385 15.06 28.48 -9.22
CA THR A 385 13.61 28.31 -9.37
C THR A 385 12.93 28.12 -8.01
N LEU A 386 13.58 27.40 -7.07
CA LEU A 386 13.05 27.21 -5.72
C LEU A 386 12.86 28.54 -4.97
N ASP A 387 13.81 29.48 -5.11
CA ASP A 387 13.74 30.78 -4.46
C ASP A 387 12.65 31.67 -5.07
N VAL A 388 12.48 31.60 -6.40
CA VAL A 388 11.39 32.29 -7.11
C VAL A 388 10.03 31.80 -6.62
N LEU A 389 9.83 30.48 -6.52
CA LEU A 389 8.57 29.89 -6.03
C LEU A 389 8.28 30.29 -4.58
N LEU A 390 9.29 30.29 -3.71
CA LEU A 390 9.15 30.74 -2.32
C LEU A 390 8.83 32.24 -2.23
N ALA A 391 9.44 33.07 -3.09
CA ALA A 391 9.16 34.51 -3.17
C ALA A 391 7.73 34.81 -3.66
N GLN A 392 7.19 33.97 -4.54
CA GLN A 392 5.78 33.99 -4.97
C GLN A 392 4.80 33.53 -3.88
N GLY A 393 5.29 33.12 -2.71
CA GLY A 393 4.45 32.65 -1.60
C GLY A 393 4.03 31.18 -1.69
N LYS A 394 4.64 30.39 -2.58
CA LYS A 394 4.38 28.95 -2.69
C LYS A 394 5.04 28.22 -1.52
N GLU A 395 4.31 27.30 -0.90
CA GLU A 395 4.77 26.52 0.26
C GLU A 395 4.86 25.01 -0.04
N TYR A 396 4.03 24.52 -0.95
CA TYR A 396 3.88 23.09 -1.22
C TYR A 396 4.09 22.76 -2.69
N ALA A 397 4.83 21.68 -2.97
CA ALA A 397 4.98 21.11 -4.30
C ALA A 397 4.31 19.73 -4.39
N LEU A 398 3.38 19.57 -5.32
CA LEU A 398 2.83 18.27 -5.69
C LEU A 398 3.64 17.69 -6.84
N VAL A 399 4.44 16.67 -6.56
CA VAL A 399 5.21 15.93 -7.56
C VAL A 399 4.35 14.81 -8.14
N VAL A 400 4.09 14.89 -9.44
CA VAL A 400 3.34 13.90 -10.22
C VAL A 400 4.31 13.07 -11.05
N ASN A 401 4.16 11.75 -10.98
CA ASN A 401 4.98 10.81 -11.75
C ASN A 401 4.73 10.93 -13.26
N PRO A 402 5.76 10.65 -14.10
CA PRO A 402 5.66 10.74 -15.56
C PRO A 402 4.58 9.82 -16.14
N ASP A 403 4.46 8.61 -15.59
CA ASP A 403 3.62 7.54 -16.14
C ASP A 403 2.18 7.58 -15.61
N ASN A 404 1.86 8.39 -14.59
CA ASN A 404 0.49 8.42 -14.03
C ASN A 404 -0.39 9.41 -14.80
N VAL A 405 -1.38 8.88 -15.50
CA VAL A 405 -2.34 9.64 -16.31
C VAL A 405 -3.47 10.22 -15.43
N ALA A 406 -3.79 9.57 -14.31
CA ALA A 406 -4.75 10.05 -13.30
C ALA A 406 -4.09 10.95 -12.23
N GLY A 407 -3.14 11.78 -12.66
CA GLY A 407 -2.37 12.72 -11.83
C GLY A 407 -3.18 13.88 -11.25
N VAL A 408 -4.32 13.61 -10.62
CA VAL A 408 -5.27 14.61 -10.08
C VAL A 408 -4.71 15.46 -8.94
N VAL A 409 -4.90 16.78 -9.00
CA VAL A 409 -4.77 17.70 -7.86
C VAL A 409 -6.10 17.69 -7.09
N ASP A 410 -6.12 17.17 -5.86
CA ASP A 410 -7.31 17.20 -5.02
C ASP A 410 -7.20 18.26 -3.91
N PRO A 411 -8.13 19.22 -3.84
CA PRO A 411 -8.21 20.16 -2.74
C PRO A 411 -8.38 19.50 -1.35
N SER A 412 -9.01 18.32 -1.25
CA SER A 412 -9.14 17.56 0.01
C SER A 412 -7.81 17.02 0.54
N ASP A 413 -6.89 16.66 -0.36
CA ASP A 413 -5.51 16.29 0.02
C ASP A 413 -4.78 17.48 0.65
N ALA A 414 -5.06 18.69 0.17
CA ALA A 414 -4.48 19.94 0.67
C ALA A 414 -5.06 20.37 2.04
N ASN A 415 -6.29 19.98 2.37
CA ASN A 415 -6.98 20.46 3.58
C ASN A 415 -6.58 19.75 4.88
N HIS A 416 -5.79 18.67 4.81
CA HIS A 416 -5.24 18.03 6.00
C HIS A 416 -4.07 18.87 6.58
N ARG A 417 -4.37 20.12 6.96
CA ARG A 417 -3.49 21.21 7.45
C ARG A 417 -2.60 20.81 8.63
N HIS A 418 -2.96 19.75 9.37
CA HIS A 418 -2.18 19.29 10.52
C HIS A 418 -1.04 18.31 10.16
N CYS A 419 -1.06 17.75 8.95
CA CYS A 419 -0.03 16.83 8.47
C CYS A 419 1.01 17.49 7.55
N LEU A 420 0.73 18.71 7.07
CA LEU A 420 1.54 19.47 6.11
C LEU A 420 2.69 20.28 6.74
N LYS A 421 3.26 19.84 7.87
CA LYS A 421 4.52 20.40 8.38
C LYS A 421 5.74 19.88 7.60
N THR A 422 5.60 18.76 6.91
CA THR A 422 6.63 18.09 6.10
C THR A 422 5.96 17.08 5.17
N SER A 423 6.71 16.59 4.19
CA SER A 423 6.23 15.89 2.99
C SER A 423 5.20 14.77 3.22
N LEU A 424 4.15 14.76 2.40
CA LEU A 424 3.13 13.72 2.30
C LEU A 424 3.47 12.80 1.12
N GLN A 425 3.53 11.49 1.35
CA GLN A 425 3.55 10.49 0.28
C GLN A 425 2.16 9.91 0.12
N ILE A 426 1.55 10.12 -1.03
CA ILE A 426 0.27 9.50 -1.37
C ILE A 426 0.62 8.54 -2.50
N THR A 427 0.52 7.22 -2.35
CA THR A 427 0.94 6.17 -3.31
C THR A 427 1.25 6.62 -4.78
N LEU A 428 2.42 7.23 -5.05
CA LEU A 428 2.90 7.76 -6.36
C LEU A 428 2.57 9.23 -6.75
N LYS A 429 2.04 10.02 -5.82
CA LYS A 429 2.02 11.48 -5.75
C LYS A 429 2.75 11.94 -4.48
N ARG A 430 3.65 12.92 -4.57
CA ARG A 430 4.38 13.41 -3.39
C ARG A 430 4.09 14.87 -3.15
N TRP A 431 3.52 15.21 -2.01
CA TRP A 431 3.45 16.57 -1.53
C TRP A 431 4.71 16.88 -0.75
N LEU A 432 5.38 17.97 -1.08
CA LEU A 432 6.65 18.34 -0.47
C LEU A 432 6.57 19.77 0.03
N ASN A 433 7.15 20.04 1.19
CA ASN A 433 7.26 21.39 1.70
C ASN A 433 8.53 22.04 1.14
N LEU A 434 8.37 23.14 0.39
CA LEU A 434 9.50 23.83 -0.27
C LEU A 434 10.49 24.41 0.74
N LYS A 435 10.00 24.91 1.89
CA LYS A 435 10.87 25.44 2.97
C LYS A 435 11.66 24.31 3.64
N ALA A 436 11.08 23.12 3.76
CA ALA A 436 11.78 21.94 4.28
C ALA A 436 12.87 21.48 3.31
N ILE A 437 12.59 21.46 2.00
CA ILE A 437 13.60 21.15 0.97
C ILE A 437 14.76 22.15 1.06
N LYS A 438 14.48 23.46 1.09
CA LYS A 438 15.51 24.49 1.20
C LYS A 438 16.40 24.28 2.43
N ARG A 439 15.80 24.08 3.61
CA ARG A 439 16.55 23.78 4.85
C ARG A 439 17.43 22.55 4.73
N LEU A 440 16.92 21.46 4.16
CA LEU A 440 17.64 20.20 4.04
C LEU A 440 18.86 20.34 3.14
N VAL A 441 18.71 20.99 1.99
CA VAL A 441 19.84 21.15 1.07
C VAL A 441 20.84 22.19 1.59
N ASP A 442 20.39 23.25 2.26
CA ASP A 442 21.27 24.22 2.93
C ASP A 442 22.10 23.59 4.08
N THR A 443 21.56 22.58 4.77
CA THR A 443 22.27 21.86 5.86
C THR A 443 23.13 20.69 5.38
N SER A 444 22.76 20.04 4.27
CA SER A 444 23.50 18.91 3.69
C SER A 444 24.38 19.36 2.52
N ALA A 445 25.45 20.09 2.84
CA ALA A 445 26.38 20.60 1.83
C ALA A 445 27.15 19.51 1.05
N LEU A 446 27.09 18.22 1.41
CA LEU A 446 27.65 17.11 0.64
C LEU A 446 26.91 15.80 1.00
N ASN A 447 26.66 14.92 0.02
CA ASN A 447 26.14 13.55 0.11
C ASN A 447 24.60 13.34 0.08
N LEU A 448 23.92 13.88 -0.95
CA LEU A 448 22.52 13.50 -1.26
C LEU A 448 22.40 12.24 -2.15
N ASP A 449 23.50 11.50 -2.36
CA ASP A 449 23.61 10.50 -3.41
C ASP A 449 22.99 9.14 -3.06
N ASN A 450 22.74 8.86 -1.77
CA ASN A 450 22.34 7.53 -1.30
C ASN A 450 21.13 7.50 -0.35
N LEU A 451 20.52 8.64 -0.02
CA LEU A 451 19.36 8.68 0.86
C LEU A 451 18.06 8.72 0.06
N SER A 452 17.21 7.72 0.31
CA SER A 452 15.79 7.80 -0.05
C SER A 452 15.24 9.10 0.52
N THR A 453 14.80 10.01 -0.34
CA THR A 453 14.41 11.39 0.01
C THR A 453 13.38 11.46 1.15
N LEU A 454 12.62 10.39 1.36
CA LEU A 454 11.65 10.24 2.44
C LEU A 454 12.28 10.21 3.83
N LYS A 455 13.50 9.70 3.97
CA LYS A 455 14.24 9.65 5.24
C LYS A 455 14.78 11.02 5.68
N LEU A 456 14.82 11.99 4.74
CA LEU A 456 15.32 13.34 4.99
C LEU A 456 14.25 14.24 5.62
N PHE A 457 12.97 13.92 5.49
CA PHE A 457 11.88 14.73 6.04
C PHE A 457 11.40 14.16 7.37
N GLU A 458 11.56 14.92 8.45
CA GLU A 458 10.96 14.61 9.74
C GLU A 458 9.42 14.48 9.59
N ASN A 459 8.78 13.44 10.14
CA ASN A 459 7.31 13.25 10.11
C ASN A 459 6.66 13.01 8.72
N SER A 460 7.29 12.22 7.84
CA SER A 460 6.64 11.78 6.60
C SER A 460 5.36 10.98 6.86
N ILE A 461 4.30 11.22 6.07
CA ILE A 461 3.01 10.52 6.17
C ILE A 461 2.65 9.91 4.82
N GLY A 462 2.33 8.63 4.83
CA GLY A 462 1.73 7.86 3.75
C GLY A 462 0.22 8.06 3.67
N ILE A 463 -0.36 8.13 2.49
CA ILE A 463 -1.81 8.04 2.27
C ILE A 463 -2.11 6.95 1.26
N SER A 464 -3.02 6.04 1.61
CA SER A 464 -3.50 4.96 0.73
C SER A 464 -4.66 5.46 -0.13
N ILE A 465 -4.43 5.61 -1.43
CA ILE A 465 -5.38 6.16 -2.41
C ILE A 465 -6.21 5.05 -3.05
N PRO A 466 -7.47 5.31 -3.44
CA PRO A 466 -8.19 4.45 -4.39
C PRO A 466 -7.47 4.32 -5.75
N GLN A 467 -7.67 3.18 -6.40
CA GLN A 467 -7.13 2.84 -7.72
C GLN A 467 -7.51 3.88 -8.81
N SER A 468 -8.66 4.53 -8.68
CA SER A 468 -9.13 5.57 -9.62
C SER A 468 -8.16 6.75 -9.79
N ARG A 469 -7.20 6.93 -8.88
CA ARG A 469 -6.21 8.03 -8.91
C ARG A 469 -4.81 7.57 -9.26
N PHE A 470 -4.66 6.30 -9.59
CA PHE A 470 -3.41 5.72 -10.04
C PHE A 470 -3.67 4.89 -11.30
N LEU A 471 -3.52 5.55 -12.46
CA LEU A 471 -3.64 4.94 -13.77
C LEU A 471 -2.28 5.06 -14.48
N PRO A 472 -1.39 4.06 -14.31
CA PRO A 472 -0.09 4.07 -14.97
C PRO A 472 -0.23 3.80 -16.48
N LEU A 473 0.63 4.42 -17.28
CA LEU A 473 0.77 4.19 -18.72
C LEU A 473 2.17 3.61 -18.99
N ASN A 474 2.31 2.30 -18.76
CA ASN A 474 3.56 1.59 -18.96
C ASN A 474 3.57 0.76 -20.23
N SER A 475 2.41 0.23 -20.61
CA SER A 475 2.22 -0.71 -21.72
C SER A 475 1.03 -0.32 -22.60
N THR A 476 0.91 -0.96 -23.76
CA THR A 476 -0.26 -0.82 -24.64
C THR A 476 -1.51 -1.46 -24.05
N SER A 477 -1.39 -2.44 -23.14
CA SER A 477 -2.51 -2.95 -22.33
C SER A 477 -3.11 -1.85 -21.44
N ASP A 478 -2.27 -1.00 -20.84
CA ASP A 478 -2.74 0.14 -20.04
C ASP A 478 -3.42 1.18 -20.93
N LEU A 479 -2.87 1.43 -22.12
CA LEU A 479 -3.46 2.32 -23.11
C LEU A 479 -4.84 1.83 -23.56
N PHE A 480 -4.99 0.52 -23.78
CA PHE A 480 -6.25 -0.12 -24.12
C PHE A 480 -7.31 0.10 -23.04
N LEU A 481 -6.95 -0.09 -21.77
CA LEU A 481 -7.84 0.19 -20.63
C LEU A 481 -8.31 1.64 -20.64
N LEU A 482 -7.40 2.60 -20.81
CA LEU A 482 -7.72 4.03 -20.80
C LEU A 482 -8.55 4.47 -22.01
N GLN A 483 -8.36 3.85 -23.17
CA GLN A 483 -9.12 4.15 -24.39
C GLN A 483 -10.52 3.57 -24.39
N SER A 484 -10.71 2.41 -23.75
CA SER A 484 -11.99 1.72 -23.68
C SER A 484 -13.11 2.53 -23.01
N ASP A 485 -14.33 2.02 -23.09
CA ASP A 485 -15.53 2.54 -22.44
C ASP A 485 -15.54 2.38 -20.90
N LEU A 486 -14.54 1.69 -20.33
CA LEU A 486 -14.33 1.59 -18.89
C LEU A 486 -14.06 2.95 -18.25
N TYR A 487 -13.37 3.84 -18.97
CA TYR A 487 -12.99 5.16 -18.50
C TYR A 487 -13.57 6.23 -19.40
N SER A 488 -14.37 7.12 -18.83
CA SER A 488 -14.87 8.32 -19.50
C SER A 488 -13.95 9.51 -19.20
N PHE A 489 -13.94 10.48 -20.10
CA PHE A 489 -13.16 11.70 -19.96
C PHE A 489 -14.08 12.88 -19.71
N THR A 490 -14.02 13.48 -18.52
CA THR A 490 -14.83 14.66 -18.14
C THR A 490 -13.95 15.69 -17.43
N GLU A 491 -14.03 16.96 -17.82
CA GLU A 491 -13.32 18.08 -17.17
C GLU A 491 -11.80 17.87 -16.92
N GLY A 492 -11.09 17.22 -17.84
CA GLY A 492 -9.65 16.95 -17.66
C GLY A 492 -9.34 15.72 -16.82
N MET A 493 -10.35 14.94 -16.45
CA MET A 493 -10.27 13.83 -15.50
C MET A 493 -10.79 12.53 -16.11
N PHE A 494 -10.11 11.43 -15.81
CA PHE A 494 -10.65 10.10 -16.06
C PHE A 494 -11.63 9.72 -14.96
N VAL A 495 -12.86 9.41 -15.37
CA VAL A 495 -13.93 8.94 -14.48
C VAL A 495 -14.30 7.53 -14.91
N ARG A 496 -14.16 6.60 -13.96
CA ARG A 496 -14.50 5.20 -14.16
C ARG A 496 -16.00 5.06 -14.39
N ASN A 497 -16.39 4.20 -15.32
CA ASN A 497 -17.79 4.00 -15.68
C ASN A 497 -18.58 3.32 -14.55
N ASP A 498 -19.65 3.96 -14.10
CA ASP A 498 -20.53 3.48 -13.02
C ASP A 498 -21.25 2.18 -13.37
N ALA A 499 -21.36 1.84 -14.66
CA ALA A 499 -21.95 0.58 -15.11
C ALA A 499 -21.11 -0.65 -14.73
N ARG A 500 -19.85 -0.48 -14.34
CA ARG A 500 -18.99 -1.57 -13.87
C ARG A 500 -19.27 -1.89 -12.40
N VAL A 501 -19.76 -3.11 -12.16
CA VAL A 501 -20.07 -3.61 -10.81
C VAL A 501 -18.80 -3.92 -10.00
N SER A 502 -17.75 -4.46 -10.64
CA SER A 502 -16.52 -4.88 -9.99
C SER A 502 -15.64 -3.68 -9.56
N PRO A 503 -15.14 -3.63 -8.31
CA PRO A 503 -14.30 -2.52 -7.85
C PRO A 503 -12.90 -2.51 -8.50
N SER A 504 -12.42 -3.64 -9.01
CA SER A 504 -11.13 -3.79 -9.69
C SER A 504 -11.26 -3.66 -11.21
N ASP A 505 -10.23 -3.12 -11.85
CA ASP A 505 -10.11 -3.07 -13.32
C ASP A 505 -9.85 -4.46 -13.92
N PRO A 506 -10.22 -4.71 -15.19
CA PRO A 506 -10.00 -6.00 -15.82
C PRO A 506 -8.51 -6.25 -16.07
N SER A 507 -8.11 -7.52 -16.02
CA SER A 507 -6.76 -7.94 -16.36
C SER A 507 -6.60 -8.06 -17.87
N ILE A 508 -5.84 -7.15 -18.47
CA ILE A 508 -5.59 -7.12 -19.92
C ILE A 508 -4.15 -7.56 -20.21
N ALA A 509 -4.00 -8.67 -20.93
CA ALA A 509 -2.73 -9.17 -21.42
C ALA A 509 -2.75 -9.15 -22.96
N LEU A 510 -1.95 -8.26 -23.55
CA LEU A 510 -1.76 -8.21 -25.00
C LEU A 510 -0.36 -8.74 -25.32
N GLY A 511 -0.29 -9.60 -26.34
CA GLY A 511 0.92 -10.23 -26.82
C GLY A 511 1.90 -9.24 -27.47
N PRO A 512 3.10 -9.72 -27.85
CA PRO A 512 4.17 -8.90 -28.41
C PRO A 512 3.77 -8.18 -29.71
N GLU A 513 2.79 -8.71 -30.46
CA GLU A 513 2.26 -8.11 -31.68
C GLU A 513 1.55 -6.76 -31.45
N PHE A 514 1.20 -6.46 -30.20
CA PHE A 514 0.53 -5.24 -29.77
C PHE A 514 1.45 -4.31 -28.95
N GLU A 515 2.71 -4.66 -28.76
CA GLU A 515 3.64 -3.89 -27.92
C GLU A 515 3.85 -2.47 -28.45
N LYS A 516 3.91 -2.30 -29.78
CA LYS A 516 4.09 -0.99 -30.42
C LYS A 516 2.74 -0.29 -30.63
N ILE A 517 2.68 1.00 -30.32
CA ILE A 517 1.47 1.84 -30.51
C ILE A 517 1.00 1.84 -31.97
N SER A 518 1.92 1.83 -32.94
CA SER A 518 1.56 1.78 -34.36
C SER A 518 0.83 0.50 -34.74
N ASP A 519 1.29 -0.65 -34.21
CA ASP A 519 0.69 -1.95 -34.50
C ASP A 519 -0.61 -2.12 -33.73
N PHE A 520 -0.62 -1.72 -32.45
CA PHE A 520 -1.81 -1.64 -31.61
C PHE A 520 -2.94 -0.83 -32.29
N LYS A 521 -2.67 0.41 -32.70
CA LYS A 521 -3.66 1.27 -33.37
C LYS A 521 -4.14 0.71 -34.72
N ARG A 522 -3.29 -0.04 -35.43
CA ARG A 522 -3.67 -0.62 -36.73
C ARG A 522 -4.53 -1.88 -36.56
N ARG A 523 -4.34 -2.62 -35.47
CA ARG A 523 -5.02 -3.89 -35.20
C ARG A 523 -6.42 -3.72 -34.61
N PHE A 524 -6.71 -2.57 -33.99
CA PHE A 524 -8.05 -2.22 -33.50
C PHE A 524 -8.66 -1.13 -34.39
N GLU A 525 -9.72 -1.47 -35.13
CA GLU A 525 -10.50 -0.47 -35.88
C GLU A 525 -11.25 0.47 -34.92
N THR A 526 -11.88 -0.10 -33.88
CA THR A 526 -12.37 0.62 -32.70
C THR A 526 -12.03 -0.18 -31.45
N ILE A 527 -11.80 0.50 -30.32
CA ILE A 527 -11.53 -0.20 -29.07
C ILE A 527 -12.80 -0.90 -28.57
N PRO A 528 -12.75 -2.23 -28.29
CA PRO A 528 -13.89 -2.98 -27.80
C PRO A 528 -14.44 -2.46 -26.46
N SER A 529 -15.73 -2.68 -26.24
CA SER A 529 -16.38 -2.44 -24.95
C SER A 529 -15.96 -3.50 -23.93
N ILE A 530 -15.46 -3.10 -22.76
CA ILE A 530 -14.93 -4.01 -21.72
C ILE A 530 -15.55 -3.79 -20.33
N VAL A 531 -16.63 -3.02 -20.21
CA VAL A 531 -17.27 -2.71 -18.91
C VAL A 531 -17.58 -3.97 -18.09
N LYS A 532 -18.02 -5.04 -18.75
CA LYS A 532 -18.40 -6.33 -18.14
C LYS A 532 -17.33 -7.42 -18.26
N LEU A 533 -16.10 -7.06 -18.60
CA LEU A 533 -14.98 -7.98 -18.73
C LEU A 533 -14.24 -8.12 -17.39
N ASP A 534 -13.75 -9.32 -17.10
CA ASP A 534 -12.82 -9.57 -15.98
C ASP A 534 -11.38 -9.80 -16.45
N SER A 535 -11.19 -10.60 -17.51
CA SER A 535 -9.86 -10.82 -18.10
C SER A 535 -9.92 -11.01 -19.62
N LEU A 536 -8.95 -10.39 -20.31
CA LEU A 536 -8.67 -10.57 -21.73
C LEU A 536 -7.22 -10.98 -21.92
N GLU A 537 -6.99 -12.04 -22.68
CA GLU A 537 -5.67 -12.42 -23.17
C GLU A 537 -5.70 -12.52 -24.69
N VAL A 538 -4.79 -11.82 -25.37
CA VAL A 538 -4.67 -11.83 -26.82
C VAL A 538 -3.24 -12.12 -27.21
N ASN A 539 -3.00 -13.22 -27.90
CA ASN A 539 -1.67 -13.64 -28.35
C ASN A 539 -1.68 -13.89 -29.87
N GLY A 540 -0.59 -13.56 -30.56
CA GLY A 540 -0.43 -13.83 -31.98
C GLY A 540 -1.02 -12.76 -32.92
N ASP A 541 -1.16 -13.10 -34.21
CA ASP A 541 -1.60 -12.16 -35.25
C ASP A 541 -3.13 -11.99 -35.29
N VAL A 542 -3.63 -11.18 -34.35
CA VAL A 542 -5.07 -10.92 -34.17
C VAL A 542 -5.45 -9.51 -34.64
N TRP A 543 -6.63 -9.38 -35.26
CA TRP A 543 -7.21 -8.12 -35.75
C TRP A 543 -8.67 -7.99 -35.30
N PHE A 544 -9.05 -6.79 -34.88
CA PHE A 544 -10.36 -6.45 -34.33
C PHE A 544 -11.08 -5.44 -35.21
N GLY A 545 -12.29 -5.78 -35.66
CA GLY A 545 -13.21 -4.86 -36.34
C GLY A 545 -13.90 -3.87 -35.40
N ALA A 546 -14.84 -3.11 -35.94
CA ALA A 546 -15.59 -2.10 -35.19
C ALA A 546 -16.63 -2.67 -34.21
N ASP A 547 -16.99 -1.94 -33.16
CA ASP A 547 -18.16 -2.22 -32.28
C ASP A 547 -18.18 -3.60 -31.60
N ILE A 548 -17.00 -4.13 -31.24
CA ILE A 548 -16.88 -5.42 -30.53
C ILE A 548 -17.19 -5.23 -29.04
N VAL A 549 -17.90 -6.20 -28.44
CA VAL A 549 -18.20 -6.23 -27.00
C VAL A 549 -17.58 -7.46 -26.36
N LEU A 550 -16.70 -7.25 -25.39
CA LEU A 550 -16.08 -8.32 -24.60
C LEU A 550 -16.72 -8.36 -23.22
N LYS A 551 -17.30 -9.49 -22.84
CA LYS A 551 -17.95 -9.67 -21.54
C LYS A 551 -17.73 -11.06 -20.98
N VAL A 552 -18.10 -11.22 -19.72
CA VAL A 552 -18.08 -12.46 -18.98
C VAL A 552 -19.47 -12.75 -18.45
N SER A 553 -19.87 -14.01 -18.40
CA SER A 553 -21.13 -14.43 -17.79
C SER A 553 -21.11 -14.13 -16.30
N ILE A 554 -22.04 -13.29 -15.87
CA ILE A 554 -22.25 -13.01 -14.45
C ILE A 554 -22.94 -14.23 -13.84
N LEU A 555 -22.18 -15.14 -13.24
CA LEU A 555 -22.74 -16.13 -12.32
C LEU A 555 -23.23 -15.38 -11.07
N LEU A 556 -24.51 -14.98 -11.10
CA LEU A 556 -25.21 -14.52 -9.90
C LEU A 556 -24.99 -15.58 -8.81
N PRO A 557 -24.53 -15.21 -7.59
CA PRO A 557 -24.55 -16.14 -6.49
C PRO A 557 -26.01 -16.51 -6.24
N LEU A 558 -26.43 -17.68 -6.72
CA LEU A 558 -27.71 -18.30 -6.39
C LEU A 558 -27.70 -18.58 -4.89
N HIS A 559 -28.13 -17.61 -4.10
CA HIS A 559 -28.59 -17.84 -2.73
C HIS A 559 -29.95 -18.54 -2.80
N GLN A 560 -29.97 -19.78 -3.27
CA GLN A 560 -31.12 -20.65 -3.20
C GLN A 560 -30.83 -21.79 -2.21
N TYR A 561 -31.36 -21.62 -1.00
CA TYR A 561 -31.38 -22.66 0.02
C TYR A 561 -32.15 -23.88 -0.51
N LEU A 562 -31.46 -24.97 -0.83
CA LEU A 562 -32.05 -26.29 -0.95
C LEU A 562 -31.64 -27.14 0.27
N VAL A 563 -32.47 -27.07 1.31
CA VAL A 563 -32.43 -28.03 2.41
C VAL A 563 -33.10 -29.32 1.94
N ARG A 564 -32.32 -30.32 1.52
CA ARG A 564 -32.77 -31.71 1.48
C ARG A 564 -31.68 -32.65 2.01
N PHE A 565 -32.04 -33.33 3.11
CA PHE A 565 -31.41 -34.52 3.69
C PHE A 565 -29.90 -34.47 4.01
N GLY A 566 -29.57 -33.82 5.13
CA GLY A 566 -28.73 -34.44 6.18
C GLY A 566 -27.26 -34.74 5.88
N ARG A 567 -26.69 -34.28 4.77
CA ARG A 567 -25.24 -34.18 4.54
C ARG A 567 -24.95 -32.85 3.86
N GLU A 568 -24.23 -31.96 4.54
CA GLU A 568 -23.63 -30.79 3.90
C GLU A 568 -22.48 -31.29 3.01
N CYS A 569 -22.78 -31.59 1.75
CA CYS A 569 -21.76 -31.60 0.71
C CYS A 569 -21.59 -30.14 0.27
N GLN A 570 -20.49 -29.49 0.69
CA GLN A 570 -20.02 -28.30 -0.01
C GLN A 570 -19.48 -28.75 -1.36
N GLU A 571 -20.30 -28.71 -2.40
CA GLU A 571 -19.75 -28.56 -3.75
C GLU A 571 -19.09 -27.18 -3.80
N TYR A 572 -17.79 -27.18 -4.00
CA TYR A 572 -17.07 -25.99 -4.42
C TYR A 572 -17.58 -25.63 -5.81
N VAL A 573 -18.47 -24.66 -5.91
CA VAL A 573 -18.62 -23.94 -7.17
C VAL A 573 -17.32 -23.17 -7.34
N CYS A 574 -16.44 -23.69 -8.21
CA CYS A 574 -15.33 -22.93 -8.73
C CYS A 574 -15.93 -21.67 -9.35
N LEU A 575 -15.70 -20.50 -8.73
CA LEU A 575 -15.92 -19.23 -9.42
C LEU A 575 -14.86 -19.19 -10.52
N THR A 576 -15.17 -19.77 -11.67
CA THR A 576 -14.39 -19.52 -12.89
C THR A 576 -14.58 -18.03 -13.16
N TRP A 577 -13.51 -17.26 -12.94
CA TRP A 577 -13.42 -15.91 -13.46
C TRP A 577 -13.53 -16.07 -14.96
N GLY A 578 -14.65 -15.66 -15.55
CA GLY A 578 -14.78 -15.75 -16.98
C GLY A 578 -13.69 -14.93 -17.65
N LYS A 579 -13.20 -15.44 -18.77
CA LYS A 579 -12.05 -14.90 -19.46
C LYS A 579 -12.31 -15.05 -20.95
N VAL A 580 -11.94 -14.02 -21.70
CA VAL A 580 -11.87 -14.10 -23.15
C VAL A 580 -10.41 -14.33 -23.52
N VAL A 581 -10.13 -15.44 -24.21
CA VAL A 581 -8.79 -15.77 -24.68
C VAL A 581 -8.83 -15.83 -26.20
N ILE A 582 -7.93 -15.13 -26.86
CA ILE A 582 -7.77 -15.17 -28.32
C ILE A 582 -6.31 -15.48 -28.60
N ASP A 583 -6.02 -16.69 -29.07
CA ASP A 583 -4.65 -17.13 -29.32
C ASP A 583 -4.49 -17.59 -30.78
N ALA A 584 -3.84 -16.74 -31.58
CA ALA A 584 -3.52 -17.08 -32.97
C ALA A 584 -2.23 -17.90 -33.02
N SER A 585 -2.35 -19.17 -33.38
CA SER A 585 -1.20 -20.05 -33.60
C SER A 585 -0.20 -19.46 -34.62
N PRO A 586 1.12 -19.73 -34.52
CA PRO A 586 2.11 -19.14 -35.42
C PRO A 586 1.79 -19.36 -36.91
N GLY A 587 1.68 -18.27 -37.67
CA GLY A 587 1.35 -18.29 -39.10
C GLY A 587 -0.14 -18.25 -39.42
N LEU A 588 -1.01 -18.29 -38.42
CA LEU A 588 -2.45 -18.08 -38.53
C LEU A 588 -2.78 -16.61 -38.22
N THR A 589 -3.71 -16.03 -38.98
CA THR A 589 -4.23 -14.68 -38.71
C THR A 589 -5.69 -14.78 -38.31
N LEU A 590 -6.03 -14.31 -37.11
CA LEU A 590 -7.41 -14.25 -36.62
C LEU A 590 -7.99 -12.85 -36.88
N ARG A 591 -9.16 -12.79 -37.49
CA ARG A 591 -9.88 -11.53 -37.77
C ARG A 591 -11.25 -11.58 -37.15
N ILE A 592 -11.44 -10.85 -36.08
CA ILE A 592 -12.74 -10.75 -35.38
C ILE A 592 -13.58 -9.71 -36.13
N PRO A 593 -14.73 -10.10 -36.71
CA PRO A 593 -15.57 -9.18 -37.44
C PRO A 593 -16.21 -8.15 -36.51
N GLY A 594 -16.63 -7.03 -37.09
CA GLY A 594 -17.26 -5.97 -36.32
C GLY A 594 -18.65 -6.35 -35.81
N GLY A 595 -19.07 -5.77 -34.67
CA GLY A 595 -20.37 -5.99 -34.04
C GLY A 595 -20.50 -7.30 -33.26
N VAL A 596 -19.42 -8.07 -33.11
CA VAL A 596 -19.42 -9.35 -32.39
C VAL A 596 -19.43 -9.14 -30.88
N VAL A 597 -20.13 -10.03 -30.18
CA VAL A 597 -20.14 -10.11 -28.72
C VAL A 597 -19.46 -11.41 -28.30
N LEU A 598 -18.32 -11.30 -27.61
CA LEU A 598 -17.58 -12.45 -27.09
C LEU A 598 -17.85 -12.58 -25.59
N GLU A 599 -18.34 -13.74 -25.16
CA GLU A 599 -18.73 -14.05 -23.78
C GLU A 599 -18.12 -15.36 -23.32
N ASP A 600 -17.09 -15.31 -22.46
CA ASP A 600 -16.38 -16.50 -21.95
C ASP A 600 -15.84 -17.45 -23.03
N GLU A 601 -15.44 -16.90 -24.16
CA GLU A 601 -14.95 -17.65 -25.31
C GLU A 601 -13.42 -17.79 -25.34
N GLU A 602 -12.96 -18.95 -25.82
CA GLU A 602 -11.56 -19.20 -26.18
C GLU A 602 -11.47 -19.41 -27.71
N ILE A 603 -10.90 -18.44 -28.42
CA ILE A 603 -10.79 -18.43 -29.87
C ILE A 603 -9.36 -18.80 -30.26
N ASN A 604 -9.18 -19.93 -30.95
CA ASN A 604 -7.86 -20.39 -31.39
C ASN A 604 -7.80 -20.59 -32.92
N ASP A 605 -8.94 -20.79 -33.58
CA ASP A 605 -9.07 -21.00 -35.02
C ASP A 605 -10.11 -20.04 -35.64
N PRO A 606 -9.98 -19.64 -36.92
CA PRO A 606 -11.00 -18.87 -37.61
C PRO A 606 -12.41 -19.49 -37.59
N THR A 607 -12.55 -20.81 -37.38
CA THR A 607 -13.88 -21.43 -37.22
C THR A 607 -14.57 -21.15 -35.89
N ASP A 608 -13.83 -20.67 -34.89
CA ASP A 608 -14.35 -20.33 -33.56
C ASP A 608 -15.02 -18.94 -33.54
N ILE A 609 -14.75 -18.11 -34.56
CA ILE A 609 -15.25 -16.74 -34.76
C ILE A 609 -16.59 -16.78 -35.52
#